data_AF-A0A375BH33-F1
#
_entry.id   AF-A0A375BH33-F1
#
_cell.length_a   1.000
_cell.length_b   1.000
_cell.length_c   1.000
_cell.angle_alpha   90.00
_cell.angle_beta   90.00
_cell.angle_gamma   90.00
#
_symmetry.space_group_name_H-M   'P 1'
#
loop_
_entity.id
_entity.type
_entity.pdbx_description
1 polymer ?
#
loop_
_entity_poly.entity_id
_entity_poly.type
_entity_poly.pdbx_seq_one_letter_code
_entity_poly.pdbx_strand_id
1 'polypeptide(L)'
;MRRVLLTTTIPALAAVLALAGTAQAAPATELSTGPVGAASVGGESLGINQAIRDGEAKRGTALSTGAPRPLAPRPEYASLPVYVGKLGDQPVRLRLGPKPDERDSVRGEYSGRGAGVRLLAGEWEDGAFLMEESDDGTRVSGNWEGTIDASGAVRGTWTDAFNPAIVLPFFIRPLGMLVIPPFDMTPNSGVTYAPPPPKSSISGW
;
A
#
# COMPACT_ATOMS: atom_id res chain seq x y z
N MET A 1 36.99 51.38 -4.44
CA MET A 1 37.18 50.27 -5.41
C MET A 1 35.82 49.65 -5.68
N ARG A 2 35.25 49.91 -6.86
CA ARG A 2 33.92 49.44 -7.28
C ARG A 2 34.04 48.01 -7.81
N ARG A 3 33.30 47.06 -7.23
CA ARG A 3 33.10 45.73 -7.81
C ARG A 3 31.73 45.70 -8.49
N VAL A 4 31.78 45.68 -9.81
CA VAL A 4 30.70 45.30 -10.72
C VAL A 4 30.61 43.77 -10.71
N LEU A 5 29.42 43.22 -10.50
CA LEU A 5 29.09 41.87 -10.96
C LEU A 5 27.73 41.94 -11.67
N LEU A 6 27.80 41.87 -13.01
CA LEU A 6 26.70 41.45 -13.87
C LEU A 6 26.51 39.94 -13.69
N THR A 7 25.28 39.46 -13.52
CA THR A 7 24.91 38.12 -13.99
C THR A 7 23.43 38.09 -14.38
N THR A 8 23.22 38.40 -15.66
CA THR A 8 22.39 37.73 -16.65
C THR A 8 21.07 37.07 -16.22
N THR A 9 19.97 37.73 -16.58
CA THR A 9 18.62 37.19 -16.78
C THR A 9 18.58 36.19 -17.94
N ILE A 10 17.92 35.04 -17.76
CA ILE A 10 17.52 34.13 -18.86
C ILE A 10 16.00 34.24 -19.01
N PRO A 11 15.47 34.48 -20.23
CA PRO A 11 14.04 34.69 -20.43
C PRO A 11 13.25 33.39 -20.44
N ALA A 12 12.01 33.51 -19.98
CA ALA A 12 10.94 32.53 -20.16
C ALA A 12 10.66 32.31 -21.66
N LEU A 13 10.52 31.04 -22.06
CA LEU A 13 9.84 30.67 -23.29
C LEU A 13 8.61 29.84 -22.91
N ALA A 14 7.45 30.47 -23.04
CA ALA A 14 6.17 29.79 -23.13
C ALA A 14 6.01 29.29 -24.56
N ALA A 15 5.63 28.02 -24.72
CA ALA A 15 5.01 27.52 -25.94
C ALA A 15 3.77 26.72 -25.55
N VAL A 16 2.67 27.07 -26.20
CA VAL A 16 1.30 26.69 -25.94
C VAL A 16 0.82 25.77 -27.09
N LEU A 17 -0.17 24.93 -26.78
CA LEU A 17 -1.13 24.22 -27.66
C LEU A 17 -0.66 22.95 -28.41
N ALA A 18 -1.29 21.81 -28.07
CA ALA A 18 -2.40 21.27 -28.87
C ALA A 18 -3.10 20.09 -28.14
N LEU A 19 -4.43 20.19 -27.96
CA LEU A 19 -5.31 19.06 -27.69
C LEU A 19 -5.70 18.38 -29.02
N ALA A 20 -5.51 17.07 -29.11
CA ALA A 20 -6.25 16.13 -29.95
C ALA A 20 -6.13 14.75 -29.28
N GLY A 21 -7.20 14.17 -28.70
CA GLY A 21 -8.03 13.16 -29.37
C GLY A 21 -7.17 11.97 -29.81
N THR A 22 -7.14 10.83 -29.12
CA THR A 22 -8.23 9.85 -29.07
C THR A 22 -8.18 9.00 -27.78
N ALA A 23 -9.35 8.70 -27.21
CA ALA A 23 -9.49 7.60 -26.28
C ALA A 23 -9.26 6.30 -27.05
N GLN A 24 -8.10 5.67 -26.87
CA GLN A 24 -7.85 4.35 -27.42
C GLN A 24 -8.58 3.33 -26.52
N ALA A 25 -9.71 2.84 -27.01
CA ALA A 25 -10.37 1.68 -26.42
C ALA A 25 -9.35 0.55 -26.28
N ALA A 26 -9.33 -0.10 -25.12
CA ALA A 26 -8.57 -1.33 -24.90
C ALA A 26 -8.90 -2.31 -26.04
N PRO A 27 -7.90 -2.92 -26.71
CA PRO A 27 -8.21 -3.93 -27.70
C PRO A 27 -8.94 -5.06 -26.99
N ALA A 28 -10.12 -5.40 -27.54
CA ALA A 28 -10.83 -6.61 -27.18
C ALA A 28 -9.83 -7.77 -27.18
N THR A 29 -9.93 -8.62 -26.17
CA THR A 29 -9.16 -9.86 -26.09
C THR A 29 -9.56 -10.75 -27.27
N GLU A 30 -8.90 -10.60 -28.41
CA GLU A 30 -9.06 -11.55 -29.50
C GLU A 30 -8.39 -12.86 -29.07
N LEU A 31 -9.19 -13.89 -28.87
CA LEU A 31 -8.70 -15.27 -28.84
C LEU A 31 -8.10 -15.57 -30.22
N SER A 32 -6.78 -15.48 -30.32
CA SER A 32 -6.05 -15.90 -31.51
C SER A 32 -6.03 -17.43 -31.57
N THR A 33 -6.96 -18.02 -32.31
CA THR A 33 -6.86 -19.40 -32.78
C THR A 33 -6.15 -19.40 -34.14
N GLY A 34 -4.82 -19.42 -34.12
CA GLY A 34 -4.01 -19.58 -35.33
C GLY A 34 -4.21 -20.94 -35.99
N PRO A 35 -4.00 -21.06 -37.32
CA PRO A 35 -4.25 -22.30 -38.05
C PRO A 35 -3.23 -23.39 -37.66
N VAL A 36 -3.72 -24.63 -37.55
CA VAL A 36 -2.89 -25.82 -37.30
C VAL A 36 -2.10 -26.18 -38.57
N GLY A 37 -0.83 -25.76 -38.63
CA GLY A 37 0.11 -26.17 -39.66
C GLY A 37 0.49 -27.64 -39.50
N ALA A 38 0.38 -28.41 -40.60
CA ALA A 38 0.76 -29.81 -40.66
C ALA A 38 2.23 -30.04 -40.29
N ALA A 39 2.47 -31.10 -39.52
CA ALA A 39 3.73 -31.45 -38.90
C ALA A 39 4.90 -31.63 -39.89
N SER A 40 6.03 -30.99 -39.58
CA SER A 40 7.36 -31.50 -39.93
C SER A 40 8.03 -32.01 -38.66
N VAL A 41 8.42 -33.28 -38.68
CA VAL A 41 9.05 -34.01 -37.58
C VAL A 41 10.45 -33.42 -37.31
N GLY A 42 10.52 -32.59 -36.28
CA GLY A 42 11.73 -32.14 -35.60
C GLY A 42 11.32 -31.86 -34.15
N GLY A 43 11.98 -32.50 -33.18
CA GLY A 43 11.50 -32.64 -31.80
C GLY A 43 11.43 -31.33 -31.01
N GLU A 44 10.42 -30.51 -31.29
CA GLU A 44 10.14 -29.28 -30.56
C GLU A 44 8.76 -29.41 -29.91
N SER A 45 8.79 -29.68 -28.62
CA SER A 45 7.60 -29.73 -27.77
C SER A 45 6.73 -28.50 -27.99
N LEU A 46 5.47 -28.74 -28.34
CA LEU A 46 4.41 -27.74 -28.52
C LEU A 46 4.55 -26.58 -27.52
N GLY A 47 4.67 -25.37 -28.07
CA GLY A 47 5.18 -24.13 -27.45
C GLY A 47 4.39 -23.52 -26.28
N ILE A 48 3.66 -24.33 -25.51
CA ILE A 48 2.92 -23.89 -24.32
C ILE A 48 3.90 -23.53 -23.20
N ASN A 49 4.92 -24.36 -22.95
CA ASN A 49 5.94 -24.08 -21.93
C ASN A 49 6.81 -22.85 -22.29
N GLN A 50 6.99 -22.60 -23.59
CA GLN A 50 7.73 -21.45 -24.08
C GLN A 50 6.87 -20.18 -23.97
N ALA A 51 5.59 -20.23 -24.37
CA ALA A 51 4.66 -19.12 -24.22
C ALA A 51 4.40 -18.73 -22.75
N ILE A 52 4.41 -19.70 -21.82
CA ILE A 52 4.34 -19.42 -20.37
C ILE A 52 5.59 -18.68 -19.92
N ARG A 53 6.79 -19.19 -20.23
CA ARG A 53 8.05 -18.53 -19.87
C ARG A 53 8.17 -17.14 -20.47
N ASP A 54 7.80 -16.97 -21.73
CA ASP A 54 7.84 -15.68 -22.42
C ASP A 54 6.80 -14.71 -21.84
N GLY A 55 5.61 -15.21 -21.50
CA GLY A 55 4.55 -14.44 -20.84
C GLY A 55 4.90 -14.03 -19.41
N GLU A 56 5.58 -14.90 -18.65
CA GLU A 56 6.12 -14.62 -17.31
C GLU A 56 7.27 -13.61 -17.36
N ALA A 57 8.20 -13.76 -18.30
CA ALA A 57 9.29 -12.81 -18.51
C ALA A 57 8.77 -11.40 -18.86
N LYS A 58 7.70 -11.34 -19.67
CA LYS A 58 7.05 -10.08 -20.05
C LYS A 58 6.22 -9.48 -18.91
N ARG A 59 5.56 -10.31 -18.09
CA ARG A 59 4.86 -9.85 -16.87
C ARG A 59 5.85 -9.34 -15.81
N GLY A 60 6.96 -10.02 -15.59
CA GLY A 60 7.99 -9.61 -14.63
C GLY A 60 8.65 -8.27 -14.97
N THR A 61 8.67 -7.89 -16.25
CA THR A 61 9.19 -6.59 -16.71
C THR A 61 8.13 -5.50 -16.80
N ALA A 62 6.87 -5.83 -17.13
CA ALA A 62 5.79 -4.85 -17.31
C ALA A 62 5.13 -4.36 -16.01
N LEU A 63 5.27 -5.10 -14.89
CA LEU A 63 4.72 -4.69 -13.59
C LEU A 63 5.64 -3.77 -12.78
N SER A 64 6.84 -3.47 -13.30
CA SER A 64 7.79 -2.59 -12.62
C SER A 64 7.43 -1.13 -12.87
N THR A 65 6.82 -0.46 -11.90
CA THR A 65 6.45 0.97 -11.90
C THR A 65 7.65 1.92 -11.80
N GLY A 66 8.84 1.51 -12.24
CA GLY A 66 10.11 2.22 -12.06
C GLY A 66 10.73 1.99 -10.68
N ALA A 67 11.88 2.61 -10.43
CA ALA A 67 12.55 2.50 -9.14
C ALA A 67 11.62 2.99 -8.00
N PRO A 68 11.54 2.28 -6.86
CA PRO A 68 10.69 2.68 -5.74
C PRO A 68 11.01 4.11 -5.32
N ARG A 69 10.03 5.00 -5.48
CA ARG A 69 10.15 6.39 -5.02
C ARG A 69 9.61 6.48 -3.60
N PRO A 70 10.30 7.19 -2.68
CA PRO A 70 9.76 7.47 -1.36
C PRO A 70 8.35 8.07 -1.43
N LEU A 71 7.42 7.50 -0.68
CA LEU A 71 6.05 7.98 -0.62
C LEU A 71 5.97 9.31 0.15
N ALA A 72 5.18 10.24 -0.38
CA ALA A 72 4.82 11.46 0.33
C ALA A 72 3.71 11.17 1.35
N PRO A 73 3.66 11.89 2.49
CA PRO A 73 2.54 11.80 3.42
C PRO A 73 1.20 12.06 2.72
N ARG A 74 0.19 11.28 3.08
CA ARG A 74 -1.17 11.41 2.55
C ARG A 74 -1.96 12.47 3.31
N PRO A 75 -2.48 13.53 2.65
CA PRO A 75 -3.26 14.57 3.32
C PRO A 75 -4.46 14.03 4.10
N GLU A 76 -5.12 12.99 3.58
CA GLU A 76 -6.24 12.32 4.23
C GLU A 76 -5.88 11.66 5.58
N TYR A 77 -4.59 11.39 5.82
CA TYR A 77 -4.11 10.81 7.06
C TYR A 77 -3.67 11.85 8.09
N ALA A 78 -3.59 13.13 7.71
CA ALA A 78 -3.06 14.18 8.57
C ALA A 78 -3.84 14.34 9.90
N SER A 79 -5.14 14.09 9.88
CA SER A 79 -6.06 14.17 11.02
C SER A 79 -6.20 12.86 11.81
N LEU A 80 -5.59 11.76 11.35
CA LEU A 80 -5.69 10.49 12.06
C LEU A 80 -4.98 10.55 13.42
N PRO A 81 -5.49 9.78 14.41
CA PRO A 81 -4.83 9.56 15.68
C PRO A 81 -3.37 9.15 15.53
N VAL A 82 -2.56 9.57 16.48
CA VAL A 82 -1.11 9.44 16.40
C VAL A 82 -0.66 8.38 17.37
N TYR A 83 0.20 7.47 16.90
CA TYR A 83 0.95 6.55 17.74
C TYR A 83 2.43 6.90 17.66
N VAL A 84 3.13 6.73 18.78
CA VAL A 84 4.58 6.93 18.89
C VAL A 84 5.22 5.71 19.50
N GLY A 85 6.46 5.44 19.10
CA GLY A 85 7.11 4.21 19.54
C GLY A 85 8.46 3.97 18.92
N LYS A 86 8.86 2.69 18.90
CA LYS A 86 10.07 2.21 18.25
C LYS A 86 9.79 0.99 17.38
N LEU A 87 10.54 0.89 16.30
CA LEU A 87 10.71 -0.29 15.45
C LEU A 87 12.21 -0.65 15.42
N GLY A 88 12.58 -1.75 16.06
CA GLY A 88 13.94 -1.98 16.53
C GLY A 88 14.37 -0.83 17.45
N ASP A 89 15.51 -0.22 17.14
CA ASP A 89 16.00 0.95 17.86
C ASP A 89 15.51 2.29 17.27
N GLN A 90 14.85 2.27 16.12
CA GLN A 90 14.44 3.48 15.40
C GLN A 90 13.14 4.04 15.97
N PRO A 91 13.08 5.34 16.33
CA PRO A 91 11.83 5.97 16.72
C PRO A 91 10.90 6.09 15.51
N VAL A 92 9.62 5.78 15.73
CA VAL A 92 8.59 5.86 14.69
C VAL A 92 7.39 6.67 15.16
N ARG A 93 6.75 7.35 14.22
CA ARG A 93 5.49 8.07 14.42
C ARG A 93 4.48 7.60 13.38
N LEU A 94 3.38 7.04 13.84
CA LEU A 94 2.32 6.50 13.00
C LEU A 94 1.09 7.41 13.10
N ARG A 95 0.36 7.50 12.01
CA ARG A 95 -1.00 8.04 11.94
C ARG A 95 -1.89 6.87 11.58
N LEU A 96 -2.67 6.38 12.53
CA LEU A 96 -3.52 5.20 12.37
C LEU A 96 -4.94 5.52 12.77
N GLY A 97 -5.89 5.08 11.95
CA GLY A 97 -7.31 5.17 12.25
C GLY A 97 -8.09 4.02 11.63
N PRO A 98 -9.41 3.95 11.86
CA PRO A 98 -10.23 2.89 11.32
C PRO A 98 -10.21 2.94 9.79
N LYS A 99 -10.23 1.76 9.17
CA LYS A 99 -10.54 1.61 7.77
C LYS A 99 -12.07 1.74 7.62
N PRO A 100 -12.58 2.71 6.85
CA PRO A 100 -14.00 2.82 6.58
C PRO A 100 -14.51 1.53 5.96
N ASP A 101 -15.75 1.20 6.29
CA ASP A 101 -16.49 0.07 5.72
C ASP A 101 -15.96 -1.33 6.10
N GLU A 102 -14.84 -1.42 6.81
CA GLU A 102 -14.25 -2.67 7.29
C GLU A 102 -14.16 -2.65 8.82
N ARG A 103 -14.90 -3.56 9.47
CA ARG A 103 -14.78 -3.78 10.91
C ARG A 103 -13.36 -4.24 11.21
N ASP A 104 -12.89 -3.99 12.42
CA ASP A 104 -11.69 -4.66 12.88
C ASP A 104 -10.41 -4.31 12.12
N SER A 105 -10.48 -3.26 11.28
CA SER A 105 -9.43 -2.90 10.34
C SER A 105 -8.93 -1.47 10.56
N VAL A 106 -7.62 -1.29 10.50
CA VAL A 106 -6.92 0.00 10.53
C VAL A 106 -6.30 0.32 9.19
N ARG A 107 -6.12 1.61 8.97
CA ARG A 107 -5.29 2.15 7.89
C ARG A 107 -4.47 3.34 8.37
N GLY A 108 -3.41 3.62 7.64
CA GLY A 108 -2.69 4.87 7.81
C GLY A 108 -1.30 4.89 7.23
N GLU A 109 -0.38 5.55 7.92
CA GLU A 109 1.00 5.71 7.49
C GLU A 109 1.96 5.87 8.67
N TYR A 110 3.26 5.64 8.44
CA TYR A 110 4.29 5.99 9.40
C TYR A 110 5.56 6.59 8.82
N SER A 111 6.24 7.39 9.63
CA SER A 111 7.57 7.94 9.36
C SER A 111 8.56 7.57 10.47
N GLY A 112 9.86 7.71 10.18
CA GLY A 112 10.95 7.44 11.15
C GLY A 112 11.99 6.41 10.71
N ARG A 113 11.77 5.73 9.58
CA ARG A 113 12.73 4.80 8.97
C ARG A 113 13.00 5.27 7.53
N GLY A 114 14.24 5.34 7.05
CA GLY A 114 14.51 5.76 5.65
C GLY A 114 13.83 7.07 5.18
N ALA A 115 13.65 7.22 3.86
CA ALA A 115 13.02 8.38 3.26
C ALA A 115 11.51 8.17 3.03
N GLY A 116 10.71 9.22 3.22
CA GLY A 116 9.26 9.18 2.98
C GLY A 116 8.47 8.50 4.11
N VAL A 117 7.19 8.22 3.83
CA VAL A 117 6.30 7.42 4.69
C VAL A 117 6.19 5.99 4.17
N ARG A 118 5.69 5.07 5.01
CA ARG A 118 5.09 3.82 4.52
C ARG A 118 3.61 3.84 4.77
N LEU A 119 2.87 3.23 3.86
CA LEU A 119 1.45 2.97 4.03
C LEU A 119 1.25 1.75 4.90
N LEU A 120 0.18 1.77 5.69
CA LEU A 120 -0.19 0.74 6.63
C LEU A 120 -1.64 0.33 6.39
N ALA A 121 -1.89 -0.96 6.39
CA ALA A 121 -3.21 -1.57 6.44
C ALA A 121 -3.14 -2.75 7.38
N GLY A 122 -4.08 -2.87 8.31
CA GLY A 122 -4.03 -3.94 9.30
C GLY A 122 -5.38 -4.25 9.89
N GLU A 123 -5.39 -5.24 10.75
CA GLU A 123 -6.55 -5.74 11.46
C GLU A 123 -6.21 -6.06 12.92
N TRP A 124 -7.23 -6.09 13.75
CA TRP A 124 -7.13 -6.59 15.11
C TRP A 124 -8.30 -7.51 15.42
N GLU A 125 -8.05 -8.62 16.11
CA GLU A 125 -9.10 -9.53 16.55
C GLU A 125 -8.64 -10.20 17.84
N ASP A 126 -9.50 -10.24 18.86
CA ASP A 126 -9.22 -10.90 20.14
C ASP A 126 -7.86 -10.54 20.78
N GLY A 127 -7.45 -9.27 20.65
CA GLY A 127 -6.19 -8.76 21.17
C GLY A 127 -4.97 -9.05 20.30
N ALA A 128 -5.10 -9.85 19.23
CA ALA A 128 -4.10 -9.95 18.17
C ALA A 128 -4.13 -8.69 17.31
N PHE A 129 -2.95 -8.28 16.83
CA PHE A 129 -2.77 -7.14 15.95
C PHE A 129 -1.88 -7.54 14.79
N LEU A 130 -2.42 -7.46 13.57
CA LEU A 130 -1.73 -7.77 12.33
C LEU A 130 -1.74 -6.54 11.44
N MET A 131 -0.62 -6.19 10.82
CA MET A 131 -0.57 -5.03 9.93
C MET A 131 0.50 -5.20 8.87
N GLU A 132 0.17 -4.85 7.64
CA GLU A 132 1.06 -4.85 6.50
C GLU A 132 1.60 -3.43 6.23
N GLU A 133 2.85 -3.39 5.82
CA GLU A 133 3.57 -2.19 5.43
C GLU A 133 3.80 -2.18 3.92
N SER A 134 3.71 -1.01 3.30
CA SER A 134 4.16 -0.79 1.92
C SER A 134 5.00 0.48 1.81
N ASP A 135 6.18 0.36 1.21
CA ASP A 135 7.10 1.47 0.93
C ASP A 135 6.91 2.11 -0.46
N ASP A 136 6.11 1.49 -1.33
CA ASP A 136 5.82 1.97 -2.68
C ASP A 136 4.31 2.04 -3.02
N GLY A 137 3.45 1.56 -2.11
CA GLY A 137 2.00 1.55 -2.25
C GLY A 137 1.44 0.44 -3.15
N THR A 138 2.28 -0.49 -3.59
CA THR A 138 1.90 -1.58 -4.51
C THR A 138 2.28 -2.97 -4.00
N ARG A 139 3.33 -3.08 -3.19
CA ARG A 139 3.83 -4.34 -2.64
C ARG A 139 3.95 -4.26 -1.13
N VAL A 140 3.80 -5.41 -0.46
CA VAL A 140 4.10 -5.53 0.97
C VAL A 140 5.63 -5.51 1.14
N SER A 141 6.12 -4.60 1.99
CA SER A 141 7.53 -4.44 2.35
C SER A 141 7.84 -4.88 3.78
N GLY A 142 6.82 -5.14 4.60
CA GLY A 142 6.99 -5.71 5.93
C GLY A 142 5.67 -6.10 6.58
N ASN A 143 5.76 -7.05 7.51
CA ASN A 143 4.63 -7.58 8.26
C ASN A 143 4.82 -7.28 9.75
N TRP A 144 3.80 -6.69 10.37
CA TRP A 144 3.74 -6.40 11.79
C TRP A 144 2.81 -7.40 12.44
N GLU A 145 3.31 -8.11 13.44
CA GLU A 145 2.55 -9.10 14.21
C GLU A 145 2.74 -8.79 15.68
N GLY A 146 1.64 -8.63 16.41
CA GLY A 146 1.72 -8.27 17.81
C GLY A 146 0.42 -8.47 18.56
N THR A 147 0.42 -7.93 19.77
CA THR A 147 -0.74 -7.92 20.66
C THR A 147 -1.02 -6.50 21.12
N ILE A 148 -2.30 -6.18 21.24
CA ILE A 148 -2.77 -4.89 21.71
C ILE A 148 -3.35 -5.03 23.12
N ASP A 149 -2.94 -4.13 24.01
CA ASP A 149 -3.43 -4.09 25.38
C ASP A 149 -4.62 -3.12 25.56
N ALA A 150 -5.20 -3.12 26.76
CA ALA A 150 -6.34 -2.28 27.12
C ALA A 150 -6.06 -0.76 27.01
N SER A 151 -4.80 -0.35 26.99
CA SER A 151 -4.38 1.05 26.78
C SER A 151 -4.20 1.40 25.30
N GLY A 152 -4.35 0.42 24.41
CA GLY A 152 -4.07 0.51 22.98
C GLY A 152 -2.60 0.49 22.62
N ALA A 153 -1.74 0.13 23.57
CA ALA A 153 -0.33 -0.04 23.26
C ALA A 153 -0.16 -1.40 22.57
N VAL A 154 0.65 -1.42 21.51
CA VAL A 154 0.90 -2.62 20.71
C VAL A 154 2.36 -3.02 20.85
N ARG A 155 2.60 -4.29 21.14
CA ARG A 155 3.93 -4.90 21.25
C ARG A 155 4.01 -6.11 20.33
N GLY A 156 5.11 -6.26 19.63
CA GLY A 156 5.27 -7.38 18.71
C GLY A 156 6.56 -7.36 17.92
N THR A 157 6.51 -8.01 16.77
CA THR A 157 7.60 -8.14 15.82
C THR A 157 7.20 -7.60 14.45
N TRP A 158 8.17 -6.97 13.80
CA TRP A 158 8.11 -6.63 12.40
C TRP A 158 9.06 -7.55 11.64
N THR A 159 8.62 -8.09 10.51
CA THR A 159 9.40 -8.97 9.65
C THR A 159 9.53 -8.33 8.28
N ASP A 160 10.76 -8.31 7.73
CA ASP A 160 11.00 -7.83 6.37
C ASP A 160 10.42 -8.82 5.36
N ALA A 161 9.57 -8.33 4.46
CA ALA A 161 8.87 -9.19 3.49
C ALA A 161 9.81 -9.74 2.39
N PHE A 162 10.95 -9.08 2.14
CA PHE A 162 11.92 -9.49 1.13
C PHE A 162 13.04 -10.34 1.73
N ASN A 163 13.33 -10.19 3.02
CA ASN A 163 14.29 -11.00 3.77
C ASN A 163 13.75 -11.37 5.16
N PRO A 164 12.99 -12.49 5.27
CA PRO A 164 12.34 -12.89 6.52
C PRO A 164 13.30 -13.21 7.69
N ALA A 165 14.61 -13.29 7.45
CA ALA A 165 15.60 -13.39 8.53
C ALA A 165 15.75 -12.07 9.31
N ILE A 166 15.30 -10.95 8.76
CA ILE A 166 15.30 -9.65 9.43
C ILE A 166 13.98 -9.50 10.20
N VAL A 167 14.08 -9.67 11.52
CA VAL A 167 12.97 -9.50 12.46
C VAL A 167 13.36 -8.44 13.49
N LEU A 168 12.49 -7.44 13.69
CA LEU A 168 12.71 -6.33 14.61
C LEU A 168 11.58 -6.27 15.65
N PRO A 169 11.87 -6.10 16.95
CA PRO A 169 10.82 -5.85 17.92
C PRO A 169 10.20 -4.47 17.67
N PHE A 170 8.92 -4.29 17.97
CA PHE A 170 8.31 -2.96 17.99
C PHE A 170 7.47 -2.75 19.25
N PHE A 171 7.33 -1.47 19.58
CA PHE A 171 6.37 -1.00 20.57
C PHE A 171 5.82 0.33 20.10
N ILE A 172 4.49 0.45 20.01
CA ILE A 172 3.80 1.71 19.71
C ILE A 172 2.70 1.95 20.74
N ARG A 173 2.43 3.22 21.03
CA ARG A 173 1.34 3.62 21.93
C ARG A 173 0.65 4.89 21.44
N PRO A 174 -0.64 5.11 21.78
CA PRO A 174 -1.33 6.33 21.42
C PRO A 174 -0.65 7.57 22.02
N LEU A 175 -0.64 8.66 21.24
CA LEU A 175 -0.27 10.00 21.65
C LEU A 175 -1.55 10.85 21.70
N GLY A 176 -2.27 10.77 22.82
CA GLY A 176 -3.54 11.46 23.03
C GLY A 176 -4.73 10.54 22.81
N MET A 177 -5.30 10.53 21.60
CA MET A 177 -6.52 9.77 21.30
C MET A 177 -6.23 8.31 20.93
N LEU A 178 -6.93 7.39 21.59
CA LEU A 178 -6.90 5.95 21.35
C LEU A 178 -7.90 5.55 20.26
N VAL A 179 -7.47 4.74 19.28
CA VAL A 179 -8.31 4.30 18.16
C VAL A 179 -8.11 2.84 17.73
N ILE A 180 -7.21 2.07 18.37
CA ILE A 180 -7.06 0.63 18.17
C ILE A 180 -7.19 -0.04 19.54
N PRO A 181 -8.10 -1.01 19.75
CA PRO A 181 -9.29 -1.26 18.95
C PRO A 181 -10.21 -0.02 18.99
N PRO A 182 -10.98 0.20 17.93
CA PRO A 182 -11.85 1.32 17.83
C PRO A 182 -13.01 0.92 18.74
N PHE A 183 -13.31 1.82 19.67
CA PHE A 183 -14.41 1.71 20.63
C PHE A 183 -14.14 0.70 21.74
N ASP A 184 -14.16 1.28 22.95
CA ASP A 184 -14.66 0.67 24.17
C ASP A 184 -14.72 -0.87 24.16
N MET A 185 -13.66 -1.46 24.70
CA MET A 185 -13.53 -2.91 24.93
C MET A 185 -14.51 -3.43 26.00
N THR A 186 -15.36 -2.57 26.58
CA THR A 186 -16.42 -3.06 27.46
C THR A 186 -17.47 -3.82 26.64
N PRO A 187 -17.93 -4.98 27.13
CA PRO A 187 -19.10 -5.64 26.56
C PRO A 187 -20.29 -4.66 26.55
N ASN A 188 -20.98 -4.53 25.41
CA ASN A 188 -22.18 -3.69 25.18
C ASN A 188 -21.98 -2.17 24.99
N SER A 189 -20.81 -1.71 24.56
CA SER A 189 -20.57 -0.27 24.31
C SER A 189 -21.47 0.38 23.24
N GLY A 190 -22.11 -0.42 22.37
CA GLY A 190 -23.08 0.06 21.37
C GLY A 190 -22.48 0.91 20.25
N VAL A 191 -21.17 1.15 20.29
CA VAL A 191 -20.46 1.93 19.28
C VAL A 191 -20.14 1.02 18.09
N THR A 192 -20.93 1.16 17.03
CA THR A 192 -20.79 0.36 15.80
C THR A 192 -20.36 1.29 14.67
N TYR A 193 -19.11 1.19 14.20
CA TYR A 193 -18.65 1.87 12.98
C TYR A 193 -18.80 0.99 11.75
N ALA A 194 -19.51 -0.13 11.87
CA ALA A 194 -19.89 -0.91 10.71
C ALA A 194 -20.70 -0.02 9.76
N PRO A 195 -20.44 -0.08 8.44
CA PRO A 195 -21.37 0.47 7.48
C PRO A 195 -22.74 -0.20 7.73
N PRO A 196 -23.86 0.54 7.60
CA PRO A 196 -25.17 -0.05 7.78
C PRO A 196 -25.29 -1.29 6.88
N PRO A 197 -25.93 -2.38 7.36
CA PRO A 197 -26.06 -3.59 6.57
C PRO A 197 -26.64 -3.24 5.18
N PRO A 198 -26.14 -3.86 4.09
CA PRO A 198 -26.63 -3.56 2.76
C PRO A 198 -28.14 -3.75 2.74
N LYS A 199 -28.87 -2.76 2.19
CA LYS A 199 -30.32 -2.87 2.05
C LYS A 199 -30.62 -4.14 1.27
N SER A 200 -31.29 -5.11 1.90
CA SER A 200 -31.75 -6.31 1.21
C SER A 200 -32.61 -5.90 0.01
N SER A 201 -32.17 -6.26 -1.20
CA SER A 201 -32.90 -6.04 -2.44
C SER A 201 -33.98 -7.09 -2.70
N ILE A 202 -34.15 -8.06 -1.79
CA ILE A 202 -35.29 -8.98 -1.78
C ILE A 202 -36.49 -8.25 -1.16
N SER A 203 -37.37 -7.74 -2.03
CA SER A 203 -38.76 -7.51 -1.67
C SER A 203 -39.41 -8.89 -1.55
N GLY A 204 -40.09 -9.14 -0.42
CA GLY A 204 -40.76 -10.41 -0.15
C GLY A 204 -41.67 -10.85 -1.29
N TRP A 205 -41.68 -12.16 -1.53
CA TRP A 205 -42.68 -12.87 -2.31
C TRP A 205 -43.99 -12.96 -1.53
#